data_AF-A0A3C0UEA0-F1
#
_entry.id   AF-A0A3C0UEA0-F1
#
_cell.length_a   1.000
_cell.length_b   1.000
_cell.length_c   1.000
_cell.angle_alpha   90.00
_cell.angle_beta   90.00
_cell.angle_gamma   90.00
#
_symmetry.space_group_name_H-M   'P 1'
#
loop_
_entity.id
_entity.type
_entity.pdbx_description
1 polymer ?
#
loop_
_entity_poly.entity_id
_entity_poly.type
_entity_poly.pdbx_seq_one_letter_code
_entity_poly.pdbx_strand_id
1 'polypeptide(L)' 'MNYQDKNLSCKECGTDFEFTASEQAFYAEKGF' A
#
# COMPACT_ATOMS: atom_id res chain seq x y z
N MET A 1 6.95 -8.12 9.87
CA MET A 1 7.25 -6.85 9.16
C MET A 1 6.50 -5.72 9.86
N ASN A 2 7.09 -4.54 10.04
CA ASN A 2 6.38 -3.39 10.59
C ASN A 2 5.81 -2.55 9.43
N TYR A 3 4.55 -2.76 9.08
CA TYR A 3 3.87 -1.96 8.06
C TYR A 3 3.51 -0.59 8.64
N GLN A 4 3.65 0.44 7.82
CA GLN A 4 3.33 1.82 8.18
C GLN A 4 2.56 2.46 7.04
N ASP A 5 1.69 3.39 7.39
CA ASP A 5 0.93 4.15 6.41
C ASP A 5 1.88 4.95 5.53
N LYS A 6 1.64 4.89 4.22
CA LYS A 6 2.46 5.60 3.25
C LYS A 6 1.60 6.09 2.10
N ASN A 7 1.89 7.28 1.63
CA ASN A 7 1.26 7.79 0.42
C ASN A 7 2.06 7.30 -0.78
N LEU A 8 1.39 6.65 -1.72
CA LEU A 8 1.97 6.18 -2.97
C LEU A 8 1.36 6.95 -4.13
N SER A 9 2.18 7.24 -5.12
CA SER A 9 1.72 7.80 -6.39
C SER A 9 1.49 6.66 -7.39
N CYS A 10 0.33 6.64 -8.04
CA CYS A 10 0.02 5.66 -9.07
C CYS A 10 0.96 5.83 -10.27
N LYS A 11 1.58 4.73 -10.71
CA LYS A 11 2.53 4.74 -11.84
C LYS A 11 1.87 5.08 -13.18
N GLU A 12 0.57 4.84 -13.32
CA GLU A 12 -0.17 5.02 -14.58
C GLU A 12 -0.82 6.41 -14.69
N CYS A 13 -1.40 6.92 -13.61
CA CYS A 13 -2.12 8.21 -13.61
C CYS A 13 -1.46 9.31 -12.77
N GLY A 14 -0.46 8.99 -11.96
CA GLY A 14 0.24 9.95 -11.11
C GLY A 14 -0.51 10.38 -9.84
N THR A 15 -1.73 9.88 -9.62
CA THR A 15 -2.54 10.24 -8.45
C THR A 15 -1.95 9.66 -7.16
N ASP A 16 -1.84 10.50 -6.14
CA ASP A 16 -1.47 10.06 -4.79
C ASP A 16 -2.64 9.40 -4.07
N PHE A 17 -2.38 8.24 -3.47
CA PHE A 17 -3.32 7.53 -2.62
C PHE A 17 -2.63 7.05 -1.34
N GLU A 18 -3.39 6.92 -0.28
CA GLU A 18 -2.90 6.37 0.99
C GLU A 18 -2.89 4.84 0.91
N PHE A 19 -1.74 4.23 1.17
CA PHE A 19 -1.58 2.80 1.28
C PHE A 19 -1.32 2.44 2.74
N THR A 20 -2.38 2.06 3.45
CA THR A 20 -2.32 1.89 4.90
C THR A 20 -1.52 0.67 5.31
N ALA A 21 -1.07 0.65 6.57
CA ALA A 21 -0.40 -0.52 7.15
C ALA A 21 -1.27 -1.79 7.10
N SER A 22 -2.59 -1.63 7.28
CA SER A 22 -3.56 -2.74 7.24
C SER A 22 -3.73 -3.33 5.84
N GLU A 23 -3.80 -2.49 4.80
CA GLU A 23 -3.85 -2.96 3.42
C GLU A 23 -2.56 -3.66 3.02
N GLN A 24 -1.40 -3.12 3.41
CA GLN A 24 -0.10 -3.76 3.18
C GLN A 24 -0.02 -5.16 3.82
N ALA A 25 -0.50 -5.29 5.06
CA ALA A 25 -0.58 -6.58 5.75
C ALA A 25 -1.52 -7.55 5.02
N PHE A 26 -2.71 -7.09 4.62
CA PHE A 26 -3.69 -7.89 3.88
C PHE A 26 -3.13 -8.45 2.57
N TYR A 27 -2.44 -7.63 1.77
CA TYR A 27 -1.82 -8.10 0.52
C TYR A 27 -0.63 -9.03 0.77
N ALA A 28 0.18 -8.77 1.80
CA ALA A 28 1.32 -9.62 2.15
C ALA A 28 0.89 -11.01 2.67
N GLU A 29 -0.23 -11.10 3.39
CA GLU A 29 -0.81 -12.37 3.84
C GLU A 29 -1.53 -13.13 2.73
N LYS A 30 -2.12 -12.41 1.77
CA LYS A 30 -2.81 -13.00 0.61
C LYS A 30 -1.85 -13.67 -0.40
N GLY A 31 -0.55 -13.38 -0.35
CA GLY A 31 0.48 -14.06 -1.15
C GLY A 31 0.43 -13.75 -2.65
N PHE A 32 0.13 -12.50 -3.01
CA PHE A 32 0.28 -12.01 -4.40
C PHE A 32 1.75 -11.91 -4.83
#